data_AF-A0AAV4BB90-F1
#
_entry.id   AF-A0AAV4BB90-F1
#
_cell.length_a   1.000
_cell.length_b   1.000
_cell.length_c   1.000
_cell.angle_alpha   90.00
_cell.angle_beta   90.00
_cell.angle_gamma   90.00
#
_symmetry.space_group_name_H-M   'P 1'
#
loop_
_entity.id
_entity.type
_entity.pdbx_description
1 polymer ?
#
loop_
_entity_poly.entity_id
_entity_poly.type
_entity_poly.pdbx_seq_one_letter_code
_entity_poly.pdbx_strand_id
1 'polypeptide(L)'
;MKKKKKKKKKKKKKKKKKKKKKKKKKKDDDDDDDDDDDDDDDDDDNDDDDDDDDNGEADDDDEDAYELRIDLRHDGKELFAQYSSFMIGDESNKYRLFVNTFKGNVFDAMNNHNNIAFTTFDRDSDTHKTVNCAINEHGAWWYSNCHHANLNGKWGINDHMGVSWYTGTAWLRPYYTEMKIRRVKSDGKAQ
;
A
#
# COMPACT_ATOMS: atom_id res chain seq x y z
N MET A 1 17.32 -24.44 -40.88
CA MET A 1 17.20 -23.88 -39.50
C MET A 1 18.33 -22.91 -39.03
N LYS A 2 19.56 -22.99 -39.55
CA LYS A 2 20.71 -22.16 -39.08
C LYS A 2 20.62 -20.64 -39.39
N LYS A 3 19.95 -20.23 -40.48
CA LYS A 3 19.81 -18.80 -40.88
C LYS A 3 18.91 -17.98 -39.95
N LYS A 4 17.82 -18.55 -39.40
CA LYS A 4 16.90 -17.88 -38.45
C LYS A 4 17.57 -17.59 -37.09
N LYS A 5 18.42 -18.51 -36.59
CA LYS A 5 19.20 -18.33 -35.34
C LYS A 5 20.24 -17.20 -35.46
N LYS A 6 20.92 -17.04 -36.61
CA LYS A 6 21.86 -15.93 -36.87
C LYS A 6 21.16 -14.55 -36.89
N LYS A 7 19.96 -14.44 -37.47
CA LYS A 7 19.18 -13.18 -37.47
C LYS A 7 18.74 -12.77 -36.04
N LYS A 8 18.29 -13.71 -35.20
CA LYS A 8 17.94 -13.44 -33.78
C LYS A 8 19.15 -12.97 -32.95
N LYS A 9 20.33 -13.58 -33.14
CA LYS A 9 21.58 -13.14 -32.45
C LYS A 9 22.01 -11.71 -32.88
N LYS A 10 21.91 -11.35 -34.17
CA LYS A 10 22.19 -9.98 -34.65
C LYS A 10 21.22 -8.93 -34.06
N LYS A 11 19.92 -9.24 -33.96
CA LYS A 11 18.93 -8.33 -33.33
C LYS A 11 19.20 -8.11 -31.83
N LYS A 12 19.56 -9.16 -31.07
CA LYS A 12 19.94 -9.03 -29.65
C LYS A 12 21.21 -8.16 -29.45
N LYS A 13 22.24 -8.33 -30.30
CA LYS A 13 23.45 -7.48 -30.25
C LYS A 13 23.15 -6.01 -30.56
N LYS A 14 22.28 -5.69 -31.53
CA LYS A 14 21.86 -4.31 -31.82
C LYS A 14 21.08 -3.67 -30.65
N LYS A 15 20.17 -4.40 -29.99
CA LYS A 15 19.43 -3.89 -28.81
C LYS A 15 20.37 -3.61 -27.62
N LYS A 16 21.37 -4.47 -27.36
CA LYS A 16 22.38 -4.23 -26.31
C LYS A 16 23.26 -2.99 -26.60
N LYS A 17 23.67 -2.77 -27.85
CA LYS A 17 24.41 -1.54 -28.23
C LYS A 17 23.57 -0.26 -28.05
N LYS A 18 22.27 -0.28 -28.37
CA LYS A 18 21.37 0.87 -28.14
C LYS A 18 21.19 1.18 -26.64
N LYS A 19 21.04 0.16 -25.77
CA LYS A 19 20.97 0.37 -24.31
C LYS A 19 22.27 0.96 -23.74
N LYS A 20 23.45 0.52 -24.21
CA LYS A 20 24.74 1.10 -23.78
C LYS A 20 24.91 2.57 -24.24
N LYS A 21 24.45 2.94 -25.43
CA LYS A 21 24.47 4.35 -25.90
C LYS A 21 23.54 5.24 -25.06
N LYS A 22 22.35 4.78 -24.70
CA LYS A 22 21.43 5.54 -23.82
C LYS A 22 21.98 5.75 -22.40
N LYS A 23 22.75 4.79 -21.87
CA LYS A 23 23.35 4.88 -20.54
C LYS A 23 24.60 5.79 -20.47
N LYS A 24 25.18 6.14 -21.62
CA LYS A 24 26.35 7.04 -21.73
C LYS A 24 25.96 8.48 -22.07
N LYS A 25 24.66 8.80 -22.16
CA LYS A 25 24.14 10.14 -22.48
C LYS A 25 23.34 10.74 -21.31
N LYS A 26 23.70 10.36 -20.09
CA LYS A 26 22.95 10.71 -18.87
C LYS A 26 23.92 10.96 -17.70
N LYS A 27 25.13 11.43 -18.01
CA LYS A 27 26.25 11.48 -17.08
C LYS A 27 27.16 12.71 -17.28
N ASP A 28 26.69 13.70 -18.05
CA ASP A 28 27.52 14.83 -18.49
C ASP A 28 26.84 16.19 -18.24
N ASP A 29 25.93 16.32 -17.25
CA ASP A 29 25.15 17.56 -17.07
C ASP A 29 25.10 18.04 -15.60
N ASP A 30 26.22 18.10 -14.87
CA ASP A 30 26.28 18.81 -13.58
C ASP A 30 27.72 19.29 -13.33
N ASP A 31 28.12 20.40 -13.96
CA ASP A 31 29.28 21.24 -13.57
C ASP A 31 29.02 22.67 -14.11
N ASP A 32 29.34 23.65 -13.26
CA ASP A 32 29.50 25.10 -13.49
C ASP A 32 28.25 26.00 -13.50
N ASP A 33 28.14 26.84 -12.47
CA ASP A 33 27.96 28.31 -12.57
C ASP A 33 28.24 28.93 -11.18
N ASP A 34 29.49 29.37 -11.00
CA ASP A 34 29.88 30.43 -10.06
C ASP A 34 29.49 31.79 -10.68
N ASP A 35 29.03 32.75 -9.86
CA ASP A 35 29.49 34.15 -9.84
C ASP A 35 28.53 35.03 -9.01
N ASP A 36 29.05 35.46 -7.86
CA ASP A 36 29.03 36.82 -7.27
C ASP A 36 27.82 37.75 -7.50
N ASP A 37 27.27 38.28 -6.40
CA ASP A 37 27.30 39.72 -6.14
C ASP A 37 26.91 40.01 -4.68
N ASP A 38 27.83 40.68 -3.99
CA ASP A 38 27.65 41.39 -2.72
C ASP A 38 26.55 42.46 -2.86
N ASP A 39 25.71 42.60 -1.83
CA ASP A 39 25.18 43.92 -1.44
C ASP A 39 24.89 43.90 0.07
N ASP A 40 25.62 44.80 0.74
CA ASP A 40 25.58 45.15 2.15
C ASP A 40 24.24 45.83 2.56
N ASP A 41 24.10 45.94 3.89
CA ASP A 41 23.30 46.93 4.63
C ASP A 41 21.77 46.73 4.73
N ASP A 42 21.30 46.37 5.92
CA ASP A 42 20.81 47.37 6.87
C ASP A 42 20.37 46.71 8.19
N ASP A 43 21.02 47.16 9.27
CA ASP A 43 20.54 47.04 10.64
C ASP A 43 19.17 47.74 10.77
N ASP A 44 18.19 47.07 11.34
CA ASP A 44 17.13 47.73 12.10
C ASP A 44 16.70 46.78 13.23
N ASP A 45 17.41 46.92 14.35
CA ASP A 45 16.88 46.65 15.68
C ASP A 45 15.57 47.45 15.85
N ASN A 46 14.44 46.74 15.93
CA ASN A 46 13.30 47.22 16.70
C ASN A 46 13.00 46.17 17.77
N ASP A 47 13.43 46.53 18.98
CA ASP A 47 12.97 46.02 20.25
C ASP A 47 11.44 46.17 20.39
N ASP A 48 10.90 45.25 21.17
CA ASP A 48 9.67 45.36 21.98
C ASP A 48 8.33 45.50 21.25
N ASP A 49 7.54 44.42 21.28
CA ASP A 49 6.25 44.50 21.95
C ASP A 49 5.81 43.11 22.46
N ASP A 50 5.31 43.15 23.69
CA ASP A 50 4.80 42.07 24.53
C ASP A 50 3.61 41.29 23.93
N ASP A 51 3.29 40.19 24.61
CA ASP A 51 2.00 39.51 24.61
C ASP A 51 1.67 38.65 23.37
N ASP A 52 2.01 37.36 23.47
CA ASP A 52 0.98 36.41 23.84
C ASP A 52 1.65 35.12 24.34
N ASP A 53 1.48 34.88 25.63
CA ASP A 53 1.66 33.62 26.31
C ASP A 53 0.61 32.64 25.74
N ASP A 54 0.79 32.24 24.48
CA ASP A 54 0.07 31.12 23.89
C ASP A 54 0.59 29.87 24.60
N ASN A 55 -0.03 29.61 25.76
CA ASN A 55 -0.33 28.28 26.21
C ASN A 55 -1.01 27.58 25.04
N GLY A 56 -0.19 27.14 24.08
CA GLY A 56 -0.52 26.07 23.18
C GLY A 56 -0.86 24.92 24.10
N GLU A 57 -2.15 24.80 24.42
CA GLU A 57 -2.78 23.51 24.62
C GLU A 57 -2.20 22.69 23.49
N ALA A 58 -1.20 21.87 23.82
CA ALA A 58 -0.75 20.84 22.92
C ALA A 58 -2.03 20.09 22.63
N ASP A 59 -2.62 20.36 21.46
CA ASP A 59 -3.64 19.52 20.89
C ASP A 59 -3.01 18.14 21.01
N ASP A 60 -3.48 17.37 21.99
CA ASP A 60 -3.10 15.98 22.15
C ASP A 60 -3.46 15.39 20.80
N ASP A 61 -2.46 15.26 19.92
CA ASP A 61 -2.53 14.56 18.65
C ASP A 61 -2.84 13.12 19.04
N ASP A 62 -4.12 12.90 19.33
CA ASP A 62 -4.79 11.63 19.50
C ASP A 62 -4.61 10.98 18.14
N GLU A 63 -3.47 10.31 17.96
CA GLU A 63 -3.12 9.62 16.73
C GLU A 63 -4.32 8.74 16.40
N ASP A 64 -5.09 9.14 15.39
CA ASP A 64 -6.44 8.63 15.17
C ASP A 64 -6.37 7.11 14.97
N ALA A 65 -6.62 6.37 16.04
CA ALA A 65 -6.55 4.92 16.02
C ALA A 65 -7.87 4.39 15.49
N TYR A 66 -7.80 3.48 14.52
CA TYR A 66 -8.98 2.81 14.00
C TYR A 66 -8.92 1.32 14.29
N GLU A 67 -10.08 0.74 14.56
CA GLU A 67 -10.31 -0.68 14.46
C GLU A 67 -11.02 -1.01 13.14
N LEU A 68 -10.74 -2.19 12.60
CA LEU A 68 -11.42 -2.74 11.43
C LEU A 68 -12.27 -3.93 11.84
N ARG A 69 -13.51 -3.98 11.34
CA ARG A 69 -14.38 -5.15 11.41
C ARG A 69 -14.79 -5.58 10.00
N ILE A 70 -14.71 -6.87 9.77
CA ILE A 70 -15.13 -7.54 8.54
C ILE A 70 -16.21 -8.54 8.92
N ASP A 71 -17.43 -8.35 8.41
CA ASP A 71 -18.52 -9.31 8.56
C ASP A 71 -18.70 -10.11 7.27
N LEU A 72 -18.92 -11.42 7.41
CA LEU A 72 -19.10 -12.37 6.31
C LEU A 72 -20.36 -13.20 6.59
N ARG A 73 -21.12 -13.55 5.55
CA ARG A 73 -22.16 -14.59 5.66
C ARG A 73 -21.95 -15.71 4.66
N HIS A 74 -21.95 -16.94 5.15
CA HIS A 74 -21.74 -18.14 4.35
C HIS A 74 -22.58 -19.28 4.93
N ASP A 75 -23.30 -20.01 4.08
CA ASP A 75 -24.18 -21.12 4.48
C ASP A 75 -25.11 -20.79 5.67
N GLY A 76 -25.74 -19.61 5.64
CA GLY A 76 -26.62 -19.14 6.71
C GLY A 76 -25.92 -18.75 8.03
N LYS A 77 -24.59 -18.87 8.12
CA LYS A 77 -23.82 -18.50 9.31
C LYS A 77 -23.30 -17.07 9.20
N GLU A 78 -23.35 -16.35 10.31
CA GLU A 78 -22.71 -15.05 10.46
C GLU A 78 -21.31 -15.21 11.07
N LEU A 79 -20.34 -14.64 10.38
CA LEU A 79 -18.92 -14.79 10.65
C LEU A 79 -18.29 -13.40 10.69
N PHE A 80 -17.25 -13.20 11.49
CA PHE A 80 -16.56 -11.92 11.59
C PHE A 80 -15.08 -12.07 11.92
N ALA A 81 -14.30 -11.11 11.41
CA ALA A 81 -12.92 -10.83 11.76
C ALA A 81 -12.81 -9.37 12.23
N GLN A 82 -12.12 -9.13 13.34
CA GLN A 82 -11.89 -7.82 13.91
C GLN A 82 -10.41 -7.63 14.22
N TYR A 83 -9.91 -6.43 13.94
CA TYR A 83 -8.53 -6.01 14.18
C TYR A 83 -8.57 -4.72 14.99
N SER A 84 -7.92 -4.71 16.17
CA SER A 84 -8.00 -3.55 17.07
C SER A 84 -7.15 -2.37 16.63
N SER A 85 -6.20 -2.60 15.71
CA SER A 85 -5.43 -1.56 15.06
C SER A 85 -5.49 -1.79 13.56
N PHE A 86 -5.89 -0.74 12.85
CA PHE A 86 -6.04 -0.71 11.40
C PHE A 86 -5.56 0.64 10.89
N MET A 87 -4.65 0.61 9.92
CA MET A 87 -4.15 1.79 9.24
C MET A 87 -3.87 1.47 7.77
N ILE A 88 -4.08 2.46 6.91
CA ILE A 88 -3.70 2.42 5.50
C ILE A 88 -2.65 3.51 5.31
N GLY A 89 -1.50 3.15 4.72
CA GLY A 89 -0.49 4.13 4.33
C GLY A 89 -1.01 5.12 3.29
N ASP A 90 -0.32 6.24 3.13
CA ASP A 90 -0.61 7.19 2.06
C ASP A 90 -0.25 6.62 0.66
N GLU A 91 -0.39 7.46 -0.37
CA GLU A 91 -0.03 7.07 -1.73
C GLU A 91 1.48 6.81 -1.88
N SER A 92 2.33 7.55 -1.17
CA SER A 92 3.78 7.37 -1.22
C SER A 92 4.20 5.99 -0.70
N ASN A 93 3.49 5.48 0.31
CA ASN A 93 3.58 4.11 0.80
C ASN A 93 2.61 3.13 0.11
N LYS A 94 2.03 3.52 -1.04
CA LYS A 94 1.20 2.67 -1.90
C LYS A 94 -0.01 2.05 -1.19
N TYR A 95 -0.64 2.82 -0.30
CA TYR A 95 -1.79 2.37 0.48
C TYR A 95 -1.54 1.07 1.24
N ARG A 96 -0.34 0.90 1.77
CA ARG A 96 0.05 -0.31 2.50
C ARG A 96 -0.88 -0.58 3.68
N LEU A 97 -1.33 -1.82 3.81
CA LEU A 97 -2.19 -2.23 4.92
C LEU A 97 -1.36 -2.50 6.17
N PHE A 98 -1.83 -1.99 7.30
CA PHE A 98 -1.39 -2.40 8.63
C PHE A 98 -2.61 -2.85 9.42
N VAL A 99 -2.55 -4.10 9.89
CA VAL A 99 -3.54 -4.66 10.82
C VAL A 99 -2.82 -5.33 11.96
N ASN A 100 -3.36 -5.22 13.16
CA ASN A 100 -2.82 -5.90 14.33
C ASN A 100 -3.94 -6.39 15.25
N THR A 101 -3.60 -7.37 16.09
CA THR A 101 -4.48 -7.93 17.15
C THR A 101 -5.81 -8.43 16.60
N PHE A 102 -5.81 -9.68 16.12
CA PHE A 102 -6.99 -10.32 15.58
C PHE A 102 -7.92 -10.88 16.66
N LYS A 103 -9.23 -10.70 16.47
CA LYS A 103 -10.31 -11.40 17.18
C LYS A 103 -11.41 -11.74 16.19
N GLY A 104 -11.92 -12.96 16.21
CA GLY A 104 -13.00 -13.36 15.31
C GLY A 104 -13.43 -14.80 15.51
N ASN A 105 -14.49 -15.19 14.79
CA ASN A 105 -14.94 -16.59 14.69
C ASN A 105 -14.60 -17.22 13.33
N VAL A 106 -13.61 -16.64 12.63
CA VAL A 106 -13.02 -17.13 11.38
C VAL A 106 -11.50 -17.27 11.53
N PHE A 107 -10.86 -17.86 10.53
CA PHE A 107 -9.41 -17.82 10.41
C PHE A 107 -8.93 -16.41 10.07
N ASP A 108 -7.77 -16.01 10.61
CA ASP A 108 -7.15 -14.72 10.32
C ASP A 108 -6.54 -14.68 8.91
N ALA A 109 -7.40 -14.48 7.92
CA ALA A 109 -6.98 -14.37 6.52
C ALA A 109 -6.27 -13.04 6.23
N MET A 110 -6.61 -11.94 6.92
CA MET A 110 -5.97 -10.63 6.66
C MET A 110 -4.52 -10.57 7.13
N ASN A 111 -4.06 -11.46 8.01
CA ASN A 111 -2.65 -11.51 8.35
C ASN A 111 -1.74 -11.78 7.14
N ASN A 112 -2.22 -12.51 6.12
CA ASN A 112 -1.50 -12.69 4.85
C ASN A 112 -1.35 -11.38 4.04
N HIS A 113 -2.20 -10.40 4.33
CA HIS A 113 -2.29 -9.10 3.69
C HIS A 113 -1.64 -7.99 4.52
N ASN A 114 -1.24 -8.28 5.77
CA ASN A 114 -0.59 -7.32 6.64
C ASN A 114 0.77 -6.89 6.08
N ASN A 115 1.07 -5.60 6.15
CA ASN A 115 2.27 -4.99 5.61
C ASN A 115 2.44 -5.22 4.09
N ILE A 116 1.34 -5.35 3.33
CA ILE A 116 1.37 -5.50 1.87
C ILE A 116 0.84 -4.22 1.21
N ALA A 117 1.42 -3.84 0.08
CA ALA A 117 1.00 -2.67 -0.70
C ALA A 117 -0.23 -2.99 -1.56
N PHE A 118 -1.05 -1.98 -1.83
CA PHE A 118 -2.28 -2.16 -2.60
C PHE A 118 -1.99 -2.35 -4.10
N THR A 119 -2.55 -3.40 -4.67
CA THR A 119 -2.32 -3.82 -6.07
C THR A 119 -3.60 -3.79 -6.87
N THR A 120 -3.50 -3.29 -8.11
CA THR A 120 -4.58 -3.17 -9.10
C THR A 120 -4.12 -3.74 -10.44
N PHE A 121 -5.03 -3.88 -11.40
CA PHE A 121 -4.72 -4.48 -12.70
C PHE A 121 -3.66 -3.70 -13.50
N ASP A 122 -3.56 -2.38 -13.27
CA ASP A 122 -2.63 -1.46 -13.93
C ASP A 122 -1.45 -1.04 -13.04
N ARG A 123 -1.50 -1.28 -11.72
CA ARG A 123 -0.41 -1.03 -10.78
C ARG A 123 -0.06 -2.26 -9.95
N ASP A 124 0.99 -2.96 -10.38
CA ASP A 124 1.55 -4.14 -9.71
C ASP A 124 2.41 -3.73 -8.49
N SER A 125 1.98 -4.11 -7.29
CA SER A 125 2.70 -3.88 -6.03
C SER A 125 2.61 -5.08 -5.10
N ASP A 126 2.27 -6.25 -5.65
CA ASP A 126 2.15 -7.49 -4.90
C ASP A 126 3.53 -8.14 -4.67
N THR A 127 3.56 -9.24 -3.93
CA THR A 127 4.83 -9.94 -3.64
C THR A 127 5.09 -11.10 -4.60
N HIS A 128 4.22 -11.32 -5.58
CA HIS A 128 4.37 -12.38 -6.55
C HIS A 128 5.45 -12.02 -7.58
N LYS A 129 6.40 -12.94 -7.78
CA LYS A 129 7.63 -12.65 -8.56
C LYS A 129 7.44 -12.48 -10.07
N THR A 130 6.28 -12.86 -10.63
CA THR A 130 6.16 -13.12 -12.08
C THR A 130 4.81 -12.81 -12.68
N VAL A 131 3.75 -12.67 -11.87
CA VAL A 131 2.39 -12.37 -12.34
C VAL A 131 1.85 -11.26 -11.46
N ASN A 132 0.99 -10.41 -12.03
CA ASN A 132 0.21 -9.45 -11.25
C ASN A 132 -1.05 -10.16 -10.74
N CYS A 133 -1.17 -10.29 -9.43
CA CYS A 133 -2.28 -10.95 -8.76
C CYS A 133 -3.63 -10.29 -9.06
N ALA A 134 -3.71 -8.96 -9.18
CA ALA A 134 -4.96 -8.27 -9.49
C ALA A 134 -5.53 -8.67 -10.86
N ILE A 135 -4.68 -9.03 -11.83
CA ILE A 135 -5.12 -9.53 -13.14
C ILE A 135 -5.74 -10.93 -13.00
N ASN A 136 -5.10 -11.82 -12.24
CA ASN A 136 -5.54 -13.20 -12.10
C ASN A 136 -6.76 -13.33 -11.18
N GLU A 137 -6.76 -12.59 -10.07
CA GLU A 137 -7.77 -12.66 -9.00
C GLU A 137 -8.96 -11.72 -9.25
N HIS A 138 -8.88 -10.92 -10.33
CA HIS A 138 -9.94 -10.04 -10.81
C HIS A 138 -10.51 -9.10 -9.74
N GLY A 139 -9.61 -8.47 -9.00
CA GLY A 139 -9.94 -7.50 -7.98
C GLY A 139 -8.80 -6.52 -7.76
N ALA A 140 -8.98 -5.64 -6.78
CA ALA A 140 -7.97 -4.74 -6.29
C ALA A 140 -7.84 -4.95 -4.78
N TRP A 141 -6.64 -5.31 -4.33
CA TRP A 141 -6.43 -5.75 -2.96
C TRP A 141 -4.96 -5.62 -2.55
N TRP A 142 -4.71 -5.81 -1.25
CA TRP A 142 -3.36 -5.97 -0.70
C TRP A 142 -2.80 -7.36 -1.00
N TYR A 143 -2.66 -7.70 -2.29
CA TYR A 143 -2.26 -9.04 -2.73
C TYR A 143 -0.81 -9.36 -2.33
N SER A 144 -0.61 -10.52 -1.70
CA SER A 144 0.70 -11.10 -1.46
C SER A 144 1.08 -12.04 -2.62
N ASN A 145 0.89 -13.34 -2.49
CA ASN A 145 1.17 -14.36 -3.49
C ASN A 145 0.10 -15.49 -3.48
N CYS A 146 -1.17 -15.25 -3.82
CA CYS A 146 -1.81 -13.95 -4.12
C CYS A 146 -2.70 -13.45 -2.97
N HIS A 147 -3.58 -14.28 -2.42
CA HIS A 147 -4.43 -13.87 -1.30
C HIS A 147 -4.80 -15.03 -0.39
N HIS A 148 -5.25 -14.68 0.81
CA HIS A 148 -6.12 -15.51 1.65
C HIS A 148 -7.52 -14.89 1.81
N ALA A 149 -7.71 -13.62 1.48
CA ALA A 149 -9.01 -12.95 1.37
C ALA A 149 -9.07 -12.14 0.08
N ASN A 150 -10.20 -12.21 -0.62
CA ASN A 150 -10.42 -11.46 -1.87
C ASN A 150 -11.82 -10.82 -1.86
N LEU A 151 -12.07 -9.89 -0.93
CA LEU A 151 -13.40 -9.30 -0.77
C LEU A 151 -13.82 -8.42 -1.95
N ASN A 152 -12.85 -7.91 -2.71
CA ASN A 152 -13.03 -7.16 -3.95
C ASN A 152 -12.99 -8.05 -5.21
N GLY A 153 -13.09 -9.38 -5.06
CA GLY A 153 -13.20 -10.31 -6.17
C GLY A 153 -14.56 -10.26 -6.87
N LYS A 154 -14.69 -11.02 -7.96
CA LYS A 154 -15.95 -11.11 -8.72
C LYS A 154 -17.07 -11.74 -7.89
N TRP A 155 -18.21 -11.07 -7.81
CA TRP A 155 -19.39 -11.59 -7.11
C TRP A 155 -19.99 -12.81 -7.82
N GLY A 156 -20.46 -13.79 -7.06
CA GLY A 156 -21.14 -14.99 -7.59
C GLY A 156 -20.22 -15.99 -8.32
N ILE A 157 -18.90 -15.79 -8.29
CA ILE A 157 -17.93 -16.71 -8.90
C ILE A 157 -17.41 -17.70 -7.87
N ASN A 158 -17.56 -18.99 -8.14
CA ASN A 158 -17.03 -20.08 -7.33
C ASN A 158 -15.64 -20.52 -7.80
N ASP A 159 -14.71 -19.58 -7.85
CA ASP A 159 -13.31 -19.81 -8.26
C ASP A 159 -12.41 -18.77 -7.58
N HIS A 160 -11.08 -18.90 -7.65
CA HIS A 160 -10.12 -18.01 -7.01
C HIS A 160 -10.35 -16.51 -7.31
N MET A 161 -10.88 -16.21 -8.50
CA MET A 161 -11.29 -14.87 -8.95
C MET A 161 -12.46 -14.24 -8.18
N GLY A 162 -13.19 -15.04 -7.41
CA GLY A 162 -14.41 -14.63 -6.73
C GLY A 162 -14.19 -14.12 -5.31
N VAL A 163 -15.26 -13.62 -4.69
CA VAL A 163 -15.25 -13.26 -3.28
C VAL A 163 -14.94 -14.49 -2.41
N SER A 164 -13.89 -14.40 -1.59
CA SER A 164 -13.46 -15.52 -0.78
C SER A 164 -12.74 -15.15 0.50
N TRP A 165 -12.78 -16.10 1.45
CA TRP A 165 -12.05 -16.05 2.70
C TRP A 165 -11.47 -17.43 3.03
N TYR A 166 -10.17 -17.51 3.24
CA TYR A 166 -9.48 -18.76 3.59
C TYR A 166 -9.69 -19.10 5.07
N THR A 167 -10.01 -20.36 5.36
CA THR A 167 -10.29 -20.85 6.72
C THR A 167 -9.09 -21.50 7.41
N GLY A 168 -7.93 -21.53 6.76
CA GLY A 168 -6.80 -22.37 7.18
C GLY A 168 -6.82 -23.77 6.57
N THR A 169 -7.98 -24.24 6.10
CA THR A 169 -8.15 -25.58 5.49
C THR A 169 -8.98 -25.58 4.21
N ALA A 170 -9.82 -24.57 3.99
CA ALA A 170 -10.73 -24.46 2.86
C ALA A 170 -11.00 -22.99 2.50
N TRP A 171 -11.78 -22.77 1.44
CA TRP A 171 -12.19 -21.44 0.99
C TRP A 171 -13.68 -21.25 1.22
N LEU A 172 -14.04 -20.27 2.03
CA LEU A 172 -15.41 -19.79 2.09
C LEU A 172 -15.73 -19.00 0.84
N ARG A 173 -16.99 -19.09 0.41
CA ARG A 173 -17.58 -18.25 -0.63
C ARG A 173 -18.75 -17.48 -0.01
N PRO A 174 -18.46 -16.38 0.71
CA PRO A 174 -19.52 -15.62 1.35
C PRO A 174 -20.46 -15.03 0.30
N TYR A 175 -21.76 -15.05 0.60
CA TYR A 175 -22.78 -14.33 -0.17
C TYR A 175 -23.09 -12.96 0.46
N TYR A 176 -22.34 -12.56 1.48
CA TYR A 176 -22.32 -11.22 2.03
C TYR A 176 -20.94 -10.94 2.60
N THR A 177 -20.41 -9.75 2.35
CA THR A 177 -19.17 -9.25 2.94
C THR A 177 -19.28 -7.75 3.18
N GLU A 178 -18.86 -7.26 4.34
CA GLU A 178 -18.82 -5.84 4.66
C GLU A 178 -17.55 -5.54 5.46
N MET A 179 -16.84 -4.47 5.09
CA MET A 179 -15.75 -3.90 5.88
C MET A 179 -16.23 -2.59 6.49
N LYS A 180 -15.98 -2.39 7.77
CA LYS A 180 -16.32 -1.16 8.50
C LYS A 180 -15.24 -0.81 9.51
N ILE A 181 -15.05 0.48 9.72
CA ILE A 181 -14.03 1.00 10.63
C ILE A 181 -14.69 1.80 11.76
N ARG A 182 -14.03 1.86 12.90
CA ARG A 182 -14.45 2.68 14.04
C ARG A 182 -13.23 3.32 14.70
N ARG A 183 -13.33 4.61 15.03
CA ARG A 183 -12.31 5.32 15.81
C ARG A 183 -12.24 4.74 17.22
N VAL A 184 -11.05 4.46 17.70
CA VAL A 184 -10.73 4.02 19.06
C VAL A 184 -10.28 5.26 19.81
N LYS A 185 -10.97 5.60 20.90
CA LYS A 185 -10.54 6.70 21.76
C LYS A 185 -9.36 6.20 22.61
N SER A 186 -8.31 7.00 22.75
CA SER A 186 -7.33 6.74 23.78
C SER A 186 -8.05 6.91 25.13
N ASP A 187 -8.07 5.85 25.94
CA ASP A 187 -8.56 6.00 27.31
C ASP A 187 -7.47 6.79 28.04
N GLY A 188 -7.69 8.11 28.16
CA GLY A 188 -6.82 9.01 28.90
C GLY A 188 -6.50 8.40 30.25
N LYS A 189 -5.24 7.99 30.45
CA LYS A 189 -4.76 7.49 31.73
C LYS A 189 -4.76 8.66 32.70
N ALA A 190 -5.80 8.75 33.54
CA ALA A 190 -5.74 9.53 34.76
C ALA A 190 -4.57 9.02 35.61
N GLN A 191 -3.68 9.95 35.98
CA GLN A 191 -2.57 9.74 36.93
C GLN A 191 -3.05 9.30 38.31
#